data_AF-D4B3F9-F1
#
_entry.id   AF-D4B3F9-F1
#
_cell.length_a   1.000
_cell.length_b   1.000
_cell.length_c   1.000
_cell.angle_alpha   90.00
_cell.angle_beta   90.00
_cell.angle_gamma   90.00
#
_symmetry.space_group_name_H-M   'P 1'
#
loop_
_entity.id
_entity.type
_entity.pdbx_description
1 polymer ?
#
loop_
_entity_poly.entity_id
_entity_poly.type
_entity_poly.pdbx_seq_one_letter_code
_entity_poly.pdbx_strand_id
1 'polypeptide(L)'
;MTIPHASASLQHREAMTLLPEGPEETPAEQPPGLSDEYLIANLAHRPLHQLAGRISISNPAKFSALPPCEGPSSMGYLDCLPLEILQAVLNLLDFQDLSRLSCTSHRARRAVEYLPAYRELMEHAPDTLTALGKSCLITAHSAAKLRAVLRTESCVWCGEYGPFLFLPTCERCCYECQRSNPSLWVMTADLAKYCFRITAAKLREIPIMRSIYGVYDVSHELSRRRRLKLVSVRAAKELSLTVNAGSAPSNMRSNAHLIHLAHFLNAPLAPEGQNNGSGVTSRIRYCTLTDECCGMGSICFPSLQPDNTVERGLWCRGCFRASEQYRFSSPTADLTTRNVYPLRALIGTNLCARSKTQFLEHIKHCDGSLELQANLRKGLQN
;
A
#
# COMPACT_ATOMS: atom_id res chain seq x y z
N MET A 1 89.33 -61.60 17.67
CA MET A 1 89.21 -62.11 19.06
C MET A 1 88.72 -60.94 19.87
N THR A 2 87.48 -60.85 20.36
CA THR A 2 86.72 -61.84 21.13
C THR A 2 85.21 -61.53 20.99
N ILE A 3 84.41 -62.55 20.66
CA ILE A 3 82.96 -62.74 20.95
C ILE A 3 82.87 -63.06 22.47
N PRO A 4 81.76 -62.92 23.27
CA PRO A 4 80.30 -63.04 22.97
C PRO A 4 79.42 -61.95 23.68
N HIS A 5 78.09 -61.95 23.77
CA HIS A 5 77.01 -62.95 23.58
C HIS A 5 75.68 -62.23 23.25
N ALA A 6 74.80 -62.96 22.56
CA ALA A 6 73.47 -62.55 22.09
C ALA A 6 72.37 -62.54 23.18
N SER A 7 71.28 -61.82 22.92
CA SER A 7 69.91 -62.23 23.28
C SER A 7 68.90 -61.59 22.31
N ALA A 8 67.95 -62.42 21.89
CA ALA A 8 67.04 -62.22 20.79
C ALA A 8 65.64 -61.77 21.25
N SER A 9 64.90 -61.07 20.38
CA SER A 9 63.44 -61.23 20.29
C SER A 9 62.91 -60.70 18.95
N LEU A 10 62.65 -61.68 18.08
CA LEU A 10 61.72 -61.81 16.95
C LEU A 10 60.87 -60.60 16.49
N GLN A 11 61.08 -60.28 15.21
CA GLN A 11 60.15 -59.61 14.31
C GLN A 11 59.16 -60.62 13.70
N HIS A 12 57.90 -60.22 13.55
CA HIS A 12 57.04 -60.74 12.47
C HIS A 12 56.56 -59.58 11.60
N ARG A 13 56.93 -59.69 10.32
CA ARG A 13 56.41 -58.97 9.17
C ARG A 13 55.13 -59.65 8.72
N GLU A 14 54.10 -58.87 8.41
CA GLU A 14 53.16 -59.21 7.35
C GLU A 14 52.97 -58.01 6.42
N ALA A 15 52.80 -58.32 5.15
CA ALA A 15 53.08 -57.47 4.01
C ALA A 15 51.79 -56.98 3.33
N MET A 16 51.83 -55.74 2.87
CA MET A 16 51.49 -55.31 1.50
C MET A 16 50.07 -55.58 0.98
N THR A 17 49.27 -54.52 0.83
CA THR A 17 48.49 -54.32 -0.42
C THR A 17 48.14 -52.84 -0.62
N LEU A 18 48.64 -52.25 -1.72
CA LEU A 18 48.19 -50.99 -2.31
C LEU A 18 46.98 -51.27 -3.21
N LEU A 19 45.85 -50.59 -2.99
CA LEU A 19 44.71 -50.51 -3.92
C LEU A 19 44.03 -49.13 -3.79
N PRO A 20 43.27 -48.67 -4.82
CA PRO A 20 43.43 -47.36 -5.46
C PRO A 20 42.50 -46.27 -4.92
N GLU A 21 42.84 -45.02 -5.25
CA GLU A 21 41.97 -43.84 -5.11
C GLU A 21 40.76 -43.90 -6.06
N GLY A 22 39.60 -43.45 -5.54
CA GLY A 22 38.39 -43.10 -6.28
C GLY A 22 37.11 -43.78 -5.76
N PRO A 23 35.94 -43.11 -5.70
CA PRO A 23 35.58 -41.92 -6.47
C PRO A 23 35.50 -40.64 -5.64
N GLU A 24 35.85 -39.52 -6.28
CA GLU A 24 35.49 -38.17 -5.86
C GLU A 24 33.99 -38.11 -5.54
N GLU A 25 33.66 -37.75 -4.31
CA GLU A 25 32.32 -37.26 -3.97
C GLU A 25 32.10 -36.00 -4.80
N THR A 26 31.33 -36.13 -5.86
CA THR A 26 30.67 -35.01 -6.52
C THR A 26 29.90 -34.27 -5.43
N PRO A 27 30.07 -32.94 -5.26
CA PRO A 27 29.23 -32.19 -4.35
C PRO A 27 27.79 -32.43 -4.79
N ALA A 28 26.98 -33.03 -3.92
CA ALA A 28 25.56 -33.17 -4.17
C ALA A 28 25.04 -31.79 -4.61
N GLU A 29 24.64 -31.68 -5.88
CA GLU A 29 24.00 -30.48 -6.39
C GLU A 29 22.86 -30.16 -5.43
N GLN A 30 22.99 -29.06 -4.68
CA GLN A 30 21.90 -28.55 -3.90
C GLN A 30 20.71 -28.42 -4.84
N PRO A 31 19.52 -28.93 -4.47
CA PRO A 31 18.36 -28.86 -5.34
C PRO A 31 18.18 -27.40 -5.78
N PRO A 32 17.90 -27.14 -7.07
CA PRO A 32 17.80 -25.78 -7.58
C PRO A 32 16.86 -25.00 -6.67
N GLY A 33 17.36 -23.89 -6.12
CA GLY A 33 16.57 -23.03 -5.26
C GLY A 33 15.24 -22.71 -5.94
N LEU A 34 14.15 -22.74 -5.17
CA LEU A 34 12.83 -22.38 -5.69
C LEU A 34 12.92 -20.99 -6.34
N SER A 35 12.44 -20.84 -7.58
CA SER A 35 12.46 -19.55 -8.26
C SER A 35 11.60 -18.52 -7.52
N ASP A 36 11.93 -17.24 -7.69
CA ASP A 36 11.18 -16.13 -7.07
C ASP A 36 9.71 -16.13 -7.50
N GLU A 37 9.42 -16.43 -8.76
CA GLU A 37 8.06 -16.55 -9.29
C GLU A 37 7.30 -17.70 -8.61
N TYR A 38 7.97 -18.84 -8.39
CA TYR A 38 7.38 -19.98 -7.72
C TYR A 38 7.09 -19.67 -6.25
N LEU A 39 8.02 -18.99 -5.56
CA LEU A 39 7.84 -18.54 -4.19
C LEU A 39 6.67 -17.55 -4.08
N ILE A 40 6.60 -16.54 -4.95
CA ILE A 40 5.49 -15.58 -4.97
C ILE A 40 4.16 -16.29 -5.22
N ALA A 41 4.08 -17.18 -6.21
CA ALA A 41 2.85 -17.88 -6.55
C ALA A 41 2.29 -18.72 -5.40
N ASN A 42 3.17 -19.34 -4.60
CA ASN A 42 2.77 -20.27 -3.54
C ASN A 42 2.67 -19.62 -2.15
N LEU A 43 3.42 -18.55 -1.90
CA LEU A 43 3.51 -17.94 -0.56
C LEU A 43 2.77 -16.60 -0.48
N ALA A 44 2.54 -15.93 -1.60
CA ALA A 44 1.78 -14.70 -1.61
C ALA A 44 0.27 -14.96 -1.70
N HIS A 45 -0.52 -14.00 -1.19
CA HIS A 45 -1.94 -13.92 -1.47
C HIS A 45 -2.39 -12.45 -1.56
N ARG A 46 -3.64 -12.25 -1.99
CA ARG A 46 -4.34 -10.96 -1.96
C ARG A 46 -5.64 -11.11 -1.17
N PRO A 47 -5.72 -10.61 0.07
CA PRO A 47 -6.86 -10.87 0.95
C PRO A 47 -8.09 -10.09 0.47
N LEU A 48 -9.11 -10.81 -0.01
CA LEU A 48 -10.33 -10.21 -0.56
C LEU A 48 -11.02 -9.27 0.44
N HIS A 49 -11.13 -9.66 1.71
CA HIS A 49 -11.76 -8.83 2.74
C HIS A 49 -11.06 -7.47 2.94
N GLN A 50 -9.73 -7.38 2.73
CA GLN A 50 -9.02 -6.10 2.84
C GLN A 50 -9.18 -5.23 1.58
N LEU A 51 -9.30 -5.87 0.41
CA LEU A 51 -9.40 -5.18 -0.88
C LEU A 51 -10.84 -4.77 -1.24
N ALA A 52 -11.80 -5.65 -0.98
CA ALA A 52 -13.22 -5.47 -1.32
C ALA A 52 -13.93 -4.46 -0.43
N GLY A 53 -13.39 -4.19 0.76
CA GLY A 53 -13.95 -3.20 1.68
C GLY A 53 -13.72 -1.74 1.30
N ARG A 54 -13.23 -1.47 0.09
CA ARG A 54 -12.92 -0.13 -0.46
C ARG A 54 -13.88 0.22 -1.59
N ILE A 55 -13.73 1.41 -2.16
CA ILE A 55 -14.46 1.79 -3.37
C ILE A 55 -14.16 0.77 -4.47
N SER A 56 -15.22 0.19 -5.01
CA SER A 56 -15.17 -0.70 -6.18
C SER A 56 -15.88 -0.06 -7.36
N ILE A 57 -15.30 -0.20 -8.55
CA ILE A 57 -15.81 0.36 -9.80
C ILE A 57 -16.11 -0.79 -10.77
N SER A 58 -17.38 -0.89 -11.20
CA SER A 58 -17.79 -1.89 -12.19
C SER A 58 -17.50 -1.47 -13.62
N ASN A 59 -17.47 -0.16 -13.89
CA ASN A 59 -17.31 0.42 -15.22
C ASN A 59 -16.11 1.39 -15.21
N PRO A 60 -14.89 0.90 -15.51
CA PRO A 60 -13.69 1.73 -15.60
C PRO A 60 -13.79 2.80 -16.68
N ALA A 61 -12.96 3.84 -16.55
CA ALA A 61 -12.74 4.81 -17.62
C ALA A 61 -12.17 4.11 -18.86
N LYS A 62 -12.56 4.59 -20.04
CA LYS A 62 -12.14 4.01 -21.32
C LYS A 62 -11.54 5.11 -22.18
N PHE A 63 -10.54 4.76 -22.99
CA PHE A 63 -10.06 5.64 -24.03
C PHE A 63 -11.21 6.03 -24.97
N SER A 64 -11.09 7.21 -25.59
CA SER A 64 -12.04 7.61 -26.60
C SER A 64 -12.03 6.61 -27.75
N ALA A 65 -13.22 6.14 -28.15
CA ALA A 65 -13.37 5.25 -29.30
C ALA A 65 -13.44 6.01 -30.64
N LEU A 66 -13.27 7.34 -30.61
CA LEU A 66 -13.33 8.15 -31.81
C LEU A 66 -12.09 7.90 -32.68
N PRO A 67 -12.25 7.62 -33.98
CA PRO A 67 -11.11 7.38 -34.84
C PRO A 67 -10.21 8.61 -34.91
N PRO A 68 -8.88 8.43 -35.05
CA PRO A 68 -7.97 9.52 -35.35
C PRO A 68 -8.45 10.21 -36.63
N CYS A 69 -8.79 11.49 -36.54
CA CYS A 69 -9.00 12.31 -37.73
C CYS A 69 -7.64 12.69 -38.29
N GLU A 70 -7.41 12.38 -39.57
CA GLU A 70 -6.15 12.61 -40.29
C GLU A 70 -6.05 14.02 -40.90
N GLY A 71 -7.09 14.86 -40.74
CA GLY A 71 -7.12 16.22 -41.28
C GLY A 71 -6.22 17.21 -40.51
N PRO A 72 -5.79 18.31 -41.15
CA PRO A 72 -5.05 19.37 -40.47
C PRO A 72 -5.91 19.96 -39.35
N SER A 73 -5.37 19.94 -38.13
CA SER A 73 -6.04 20.45 -36.93
C SER A 73 -5.03 21.26 -36.12
N SER A 74 -5.45 22.44 -35.66
CA SER A 74 -4.64 23.34 -34.84
C SER A 74 -5.20 23.40 -33.41
N MET A 75 -4.30 23.61 -32.44
CA MET A 75 -4.61 23.95 -31.06
C MET A 75 -4.59 25.46 -30.81
N GLY A 76 -4.60 26.26 -31.89
CA GLY A 76 -4.49 27.72 -31.83
C GLY A 76 -3.11 28.15 -31.32
N TYR A 77 -3.09 29.15 -30.43
CA TYR A 77 -1.84 29.69 -29.88
C TYR A 77 -0.98 28.68 -29.11
N LEU A 78 -1.56 27.55 -28.66
CA LEU A 78 -0.80 26.49 -28.00
C LEU A 78 0.13 25.75 -28.95
N ASP A 79 -0.09 25.82 -30.27
CA ASP A 79 0.82 25.22 -31.25
C ASP A 79 2.17 25.95 -31.33
N CYS A 80 2.26 27.18 -30.80
CA CYS A 80 3.51 27.94 -30.74
C CYS A 80 4.43 27.48 -29.59
N LEU A 81 3.95 26.64 -28.67
CA LEU A 81 4.72 26.19 -27.52
C LEU A 81 5.64 25.02 -27.90
N PRO A 82 6.90 24.99 -27.43
CA PRO A 82 7.72 23.78 -27.45
C PRO A 82 7.02 22.64 -26.74
N LEU A 83 7.29 21.39 -27.17
CA LEU A 83 6.60 20.20 -26.66
C LEU A 83 6.73 20.07 -25.14
N GLU A 84 7.90 20.37 -24.60
CA GLU A 84 8.21 20.27 -23.17
C GLU A 84 7.35 21.26 -22.36
N ILE A 85 7.18 22.48 -22.87
CA ILE A 85 6.36 23.51 -22.24
C ILE A 85 4.88 23.14 -22.33
N LEU A 86 4.43 22.66 -23.49
CA LEU A 86 3.07 22.17 -23.65
C LEU A 86 2.77 21.03 -22.67
N GLN A 87 3.66 20.04 -22.57
CA GLN A 87 3.51 18.92 -21.63
C GLN A 87 3.54 19.38 -20.17
N ALA A 88 4.39 20.36 -19.82
CA ALA A 88 4.40 20.93 -18.48
C ALA A 88 3.06 21.59 -18.14
N VAL A 89 2.49 22.39 -19.05
CA VAL A 89 1.17 23.00 -18.88
C VAL A 89 0.07 21.95 -18.73
N LEU A 90 0.03 20.94 -19.61
CA LEU A 90 -0.96 19.87 -19.54
C LEU A 90 -0.88 19.07 -18.22
N ASN A 91 0.32 18.91 -17.67
CA ASN A 91 0.54 18.23 -16.40
C ASN A 91 -0.01 18.99 -15.18
N LEU A 92 -0.21 20.31 -15.29
CA LEU A 92 -0.84 21.13 -14.25
C LEU A 92 -2.37 20.99 -14.24
N LEU A 93 -2.97 20.58 -15.36
CA LEU A 93 -4.41 20.39 -15.48
C LEU A 93 -4.87 19.13 -14.74
N ASP A 94 -6.11 19.14 -14.28
CA ASP A 94 -6.79 17.94 -13.80
C ASP A 94 -7.37 17.11 -14.96
N PHE A 95 -7.85 15.90 -14.65
CA PHE A 95 -8.36 14.99 -15.69
C PHE A 95 -9.68 15.44 -16.31
N GLN A 96 -10.49 16.28 -15.63
CA GLN A 96 -11.68 16.86 -16.24
C GLN A 96 -11.29 17.94 -17.25
N ASP A 97 -10.35 18.80 -16.92
CA ASP A 97 -9.88 19.85 -17.82
C ASP A 97 -9.10 19.28 -19.01
N LEU A 98 -8.29 18.22 -18.80
CA LEU A 98 -7.71 17.44 -19.90
C LEU A 98 -8.78 16.83 -20.82
N SER A 99 -9.86 16.28 -20.24
CA SER A 99 -10.97 15.74 -21.02
C SER A 99 -11.75 16.82 -21.78
N ARG A 100 -11.88 18.03 -21.22
CA ARG A 100 -12.51 19.16 -21.93
C ARG A 100 -11.63 19.66 -23.06
N LEU A 101 -10.32 19.77 -22.81
CA LEU A 101 -9.34 20.17 -23.81
C LEU A 101 -9.31 19.18 -24.99
N SER A 102 -9.39 17.87 -24.74
CA SER A 102 -9.41 16.84 -25.79
C SER A 102 -10.68 16.89 -26.68
N CYS A 103 -11.69 17.66 -26.29
CA CYS A 103 -12.90 17.89 -27.06
C CYS A 103 -12.85 19.15 -27.94
N THR A 104 -11.84 20.01 -27.82
CA THR A 104 -11.79 21.29 -28.57
C THR A 104 -11.25 21.14 -29.99
N SER A 105 -10.31 20.21 -30.21
CA SER A 105 -9.73 19.92 -31.52
C SER A 105 -9.09 18.54 -31.56
N HIS A 106 -8.86 17.99 -32.76
CA HIS A 106 -8.16 16.72 -32.91
C HIS A 106 -6.69 16.81 -32.46
N ARG A 107 -6.04 17.97 -32.66
CA ARG A 107 -4.67 18.19 -32.18
C ARG A 107 -4.58 18.29 -30.66
N ALA A 108 -5.53 18.98 -30.02
CA ALA A 108 -5.62 18.99 -28.55
C ALA A 108 -5.82 17.59 -27.98
N ARG A 109 -6.70 16.79 -28.59
CA ARG A 109 -6.91 15.39 -28.21
C ARG A 109 -5.63 14.58 -28.27
N ARG A 110 -4.92 14.63 -29.40
CA ARG A 110 -3.63 13.94 -29.55
C ARG A 110 -2.64 14.36 -28.47
N ALA A 111 -2.52 15.66 -28.20
CA ALA A 111 -1.60 16.15 -27.16
C ALA A 111 -1.94 15.60 -25.77
N VAL A 112 -3.22 15.51 -25.42
CA VAL A 112 -3.69 14.89 -24.17
C VAL A 112 -3.43 13.37 -24.16
N GLU A 113 -3.76 12.65 -25.22
CA GLU A 113 -3.57 11.19 -25.31
C GLU A 113 -2.08 10.78 -25.29
N TYR A 114 -1.20 11.62 -25.85
CA TYR A 114 0.24 11.40 -25.78
C TYR A 114 0.87 11.79 -24.44
N LEU A 115 0.17 12.54 -23.58
CA LEU A 115 0.67 12.93 -22.26
C LEU A 115 0.93 11.67 -21.41
N PRO A 116 2.16 11.45 -20.89
CA PRO A 116 2.47 10.27 -20.10
C PRO A 116 1.55 10.08 -18.89
N ALA A 117 1.21 11.16 -18.19
CA ALA A 117 0.29 11.13 -17.05
C ALA A 117 -1.09 10.58 -17.42
N TYR A 118 -1.64 11.04 -18.55
CA TYR A 118 -2.94 10.58 -19.03
C TYR A 118 -2.90 9.11 -19.42
N ARG A 119 -1.90 8.73 -20.24
CA ARG A 119 -1.75 7.36 -20.75
C ARG A 119 -1.57 6.34 -19.64
N GLU A 120 -0.61 6.57 -18.73
CA GLU A 120 -0.29 5.63 -17.64
C GLU A 120 -1.48 5.44 -16.69
N LEU A 121 -2.22 6.51 -16.36
CA LEU A 121 -3.41 6.43 -15.51
C LEU A 121 -4.58 5.73 -16.21
N MET A 122 -4.83 6.02 -17.48
CA MET A 122 -5.88 5.36 -18.25
C MET A 122 -5.59 3.86 -18.43
N GLU A 123 -4.31 3.49 -18.57
CA GLU A 123 -3.89 2.09 -18.74
C GLU A 123 -3.90 1.32 -17.41
N HIS A 124 -3.32 1.87 -16.35
CA HIS A 124 -3.06 1.12 -15.13
C HIS A 124 -4.05 1.40 -14.00
N ALA A 125 -4.71 2.56 -13.98
CA ALA A 125 -5.63 2.97 -12.92
C ALA A 125 -6.96 3.60 -13.41
N PRO A 126 -7.63 3.05 -14.44
CA PRO A 126 -8.87 3.63 -14.97
C PRO A 126 -10.03 3.65 -13.96
N ASP A 127 -10.06 2.70 -13.02
CA ASP A 127 -11.02 2.69 -11.92
C ASP A 127 -10.85 3.91 -11.01
N THR A 128 -9.61 4.36 -10.81
CA THR A 128 -9.32 5.53 -9.98
C THR A 128 -9.88 6.79 -10.61
N LEU A 129 -9.71 6.96 -11.92
CA LEU A 129 -10.29 8.09 -12.66
C LEU A 129 -11.82 8.08 -12.58
N THR A 130 -12.46 6.91 -12.77
CA THR A 130 -13.92 6.79 -12.58
C THR A 130 -14.33 7.11 -11.14
N ALA A 131 -13.58 6.64 -10.14
CA ALA A 131 -13.87 6.90 -8.74
C ALA A 131 -13.76 8.39 -8.41
N LEU A 132 -12.72 9.08 -8.89
CA LEU A 132 -12.57 10.53 -8.77
C LEU A 132 -13.73 11.27 -9.44
N GLY A 133 -14.14 10.88 -10.65
CA GLY A 133 -15.30 11.44 -11.33
C GLY A 133 -16.60 11.25 -10.55
N LYS A 134 -16.92 10.01 -10.18
CA LYS A 134 -18.13 9.67 -9.41
C LYS A 134 -18.16 10.37 -8.07
N SER A 135 -17.01 10.54 -7.42
CA SER A 135 -16.91 11.17 -6.10
C SER A 135 -16.77 12.70 -6.13
N CYS A 136 -16.84 13.32 -7.31
CA CYS A 136 -16.67 14.77 -7.50
C CYS A 136 -15.28 15.29 -7.06
N LEU A 137 -14.25 14.44 -7.16
CA LEU A 137 -12.85 14.76 -6.86
C LEU A 137 -11.96 14.82 -8.12
N ILE A 138 -12.51 14.64 -9.31
CA ILE A 138 -11.74 14.62 -10.57
C ILE A 138 -11.01 15.94 -10.85
N THR A 139 -11.50 17.05 -10.28
CA THR A 139 -10.89 18.39 -10.38
C THR A 139 -9.97 18.74 -9.21
N ALA A 140 -9.83 17.85 -8.23
CA ALA A 140 -9.12 18.17 -7.00
C ALA A 140 -7.59 18.03 -7.12
N HIS A 141 -7.12 17.28 -8.12
CA HIS A 141 -5.70 16.91 -8.26
C HIS A 141 -5.26 17.01 -9.72
N SER A 142 -4.05 17.54 -9.94
CA SER A 142 -3.45 17.60 -11.26
C SER A 142 -3.04 16.22 -11.78
N ALA A 143 -2.91 16.11 -13.10
CA ALA A 143 -2.44 14.90 -13.76
C ALA A 143 -1.02 14.53 -13.31
N ALA A 144 -0.13 15.51 -13.13
CA ALA A 144 1.21 15.28 -12.59
C ALA A 144 1.18 14.66 -11.19
N LYS A 145 0.32 15.15 -10.30
CA LYS A 145 0.21 14.62 -8.94
C LYS A 145 -0.24 13.16 -8.94
N LEU A 146 -1.29 12.84 -9.70
CA LEU A 146 -1.79 11.48 -9.83
C LEU A 146 -0.73 10.53 -10.41
N ARG A 147 -0.02 10.95 -11.45
CA ARG A 147 1.07 10.17 -12.05
C ARG A 147 2.23 9.97 -11.09
N ALA A 148 2.64 11.01 -10.36
CA ALA A 148 3.70 10.90 -9.35
C ALA A 148 3.33 9.85 -8.30
N VAL A 149 2.09 9.86 -7.82
CA VAL A 149 1.62 8.86 -6.83
C VAL A 149 1.53 7.47 -7.43
N LEU A 150 1.13 7.32 -8.71
CA LEU A 150 1.18 6.04 -9.43
C LEU A 150 2.60 5.45 -9.43
N ARG A 151 3.62 6.30 -9.56
CA ARG A 151 5.04 5.92 -9.59
C ARG A 151 5.73 5.85 -8.22
N THR A 152 4.95 5.90 -7.14
CA THR A 152 5.42 5.59 -5.78
C THR A 152 4.76 4.31 -5.31
N GLU A 153 5.33 3.67 -4.28
CA GLU A 153 4.74 2.49 -3.64
C GLU A 153 4.44 2.67 -2.16
N SER A 154 5.10 3.61 -1.48
CA SER A 154 5.05 3.76 -0.03
C SER A 154 3.78 4.48 0.46
N CYS A 155 3.29 4.02 1.60
CA CYS A 155 2.28 4.68 2.43
C CYS A 155 2.85 6.01 2.96
N VAL A 156 2.09 7.09 2.82
CA VAL A 156 2.50 8.44 3.27
C VAL A 156 2.76 8.53 4.78
N TRP A 157 2.23 7.59 5.57
CA TRP A 157 2.33 7.60 7.03
C TRP A 157 3.40 6.69 7.62
N CYS A 158 3.54 5.48 7.09
CA CYS A 158 4.42 4.47 7.69
C CYS A 158 5.54 3.98 6.76
N GLY A 159 5.60 4.44 5.51
CA GLY A 159 6.63 4.03 4.54
C GLY A 159 6.45 2.64 3.93
N GLU A 160 5.75 1.73 4.62
CA GLU A 160 5.36 0.40 4.08
C GLU A 160 4.55 0.52 2.78
N TYR A 161 4.46 -0.55 1.99
CA TYR A 161 3.68 -0.53 0.74
C TYR A 161 2.22 -0.08 0.98
N GLY A 162 1.77 0.91 0.22
CA GLY A 162 0.42 1.46 0.26
C GLY A 162 -0.41 1.00 -0.93
N PRO A 163 -1.15 -0.12 -0.86
CA PRO A 163 -1.93 -0.66 -1.97
C PRO A 163 -3.22 0.13 -2.27
N PHE A 164 -3.46 1.23 -1.56
CA PHE A 164 -4.64 2.07 -1.72
C PHE A 164 -4.26 3.53 -1.98
N LEU A 165 -5.13 4.22 -2.72
CA LEU A 165 -5.11 5.67 -2.86
C LEU A 165 -6.24 6.27 -2.01
N PHE A 166 -5.89 7.18 -1.11
CA PHE A 166 -6.85 8.01 -0.40
C PHE A 166 -7.26 9.18 -1.31
N LEU A 167 -8.48 9.13 -1.84
CA LEU A 167 -8.97 10.02 -2.89
C LEU A 167 -8.96 11.51 -2.49
N PRO A 168 -9.37 11.91 -1.26
CA PRO A 168 -9.44 13.32 -0.90
C PRO A 168 -8.11 14.06 -1.02
N THR A 169 -7.00 13.44 -0.61
CA THR A 169 -5.67 14.07 -0.65
C THR A 169 -4.78 13.57 -1.78
N CYS A 170 -5.20 12.52 -2.49
CA CYS A 170 -4.40 11.82 -3.51
C CYS A 170 -3.06 11.36 -2.93
N GLU A 171 -3.12 10.63 -1.82
CA GLU A 171 -1.95 10.06 -1.14
C GLU A 171 -2.10 8.54 -1.01
N ARG A 172 -0.98 7.81 -1.05
CA ARG A 172 -0.97 6.37 -0.79
C ARG A 172 -1.15 6.05 0.67
N CYS A 173 -1.90 5.00 0.96
CA CYS A 173 -2.04 4.47 2.31
C CYS A 173 -2.05 2.94 2.36
N CYS A 174 -1.52 2.39 3.45
CA CYS A 174 -1.64 0.97 3.77
C CYS A 174 -2.93 0.66 4.53
N TYR A 175 -3.31 -0.62 4.57
CA TYR A 175 -4.53 -1.05 5.26
C TYR A 175 -4.53 -0.62 6.74
N GLU A 176 -3.42 -0.84 7.45
CA GLU A 176 -3.31 -0.55 8.88
C GLU A 176 -3.39 0.94 9.19
N CYS A 177 -2.69 1.78 8.41
CA CYS A 177 -2.79 3.24 8.58
C CYS A 177 -4.22 3.71 8.27
N GLN A 178 -4.84 3.24 7.20
CA GLN A 178 -6.22 3.61 6.93
C GLN A 178 -7.19 3.13 8.00
N ARG A 179 -6.96 1.96 8.60
CA ARG A 179 -7.81 1.41 9.64
C ARG A 179 -7.76 2.20 10.94
N SER A 180 -6.58 2.71 11.28
CA SER A 180 -6.28 3.11 12.65
C SER A 180 -5.81 4.57 12.80
N ASN A 181 -5.57 5.27 11.69
CA ASN A 181 -5.16 6.69 11.67
C ASN A 181 -6.31 7.59 11.17
N PRO A 182 -6.93 8.39 12.05
CA PRO A 182 -8.00 9.34 11.70
C PRO A 182 -7.65 10.31 10.57
N SER A 183 -6.38 10.58 10.32
CA SER A 183 -5.93 11.50 9.28
C SER A 183 -6.12 10.96 7.86
N LEU A 184 -6.30 9.64 7.73
CA LEU A 184 -6.67 8.95 6.50
C LEU A 184 -8.16 8.58 6.46
N TRP A 185 -8.97 9.17 7.35
CA TRP A 185 -10.41 8.96 7.38
C TRP A 185 -11.15 10.11 6.71
N VAL A 186 -12.39 9.82 6.34
CA VAL A 186 -13.35 10.82 5.91
C VAL A 186 -14.47 10.93 6.92
N MET A 187 -15.06 12.11 7.03
CA MET A 187 -16.22 12.36 7.88
C MET A 187 -17.27 13.16 7.14
N THR A 188 -18.51 13.16 7.62
CA THR A 188 -19.56 13.96 6.98
C THR A 188 -19.25 15.46 7.09
N ALA A 189 -19.64 16.23 6.08
CA ALA A 189 -19.46 17.68 6.09
C ALA A 189 -20.15 18.34 7.30
N ASP A 190 -21.28 17.80 7.75
CA ASP A 190 -21.99 18.30 8.93
C ASP A 190 -21.21 18.02 10.22
N LEU A 191 -20.65 16.81 10.36
CA LEU A 191 -19.81 16.47 11.49
C LEU A 191 -18.51 17.29 11.48
N ALA A 192 -17.91 17.56 10.33
CA ALA A 192 -16.73 18.41 10.22
C ALA A 192 -17.02 19.85 10.68
N LYS A 193 -18.14 20.45 10.25
CA LYS A 193 -18.57 21.79 10.73
C LYS A 193 -18.76 21.81 12.24
N TYR A 194 -19.36 20.75 12.79
CA TYR A 194 -19.59 20.62 14.22
C TYR A 194 -18.29 20.44 15.01
N CYS A 195 -17.48 19.44 14.67
CA CYS A 195 -16.24 19.08 15.36
C CYS A 195 -15.22 20.23 15.32
N PHE A 196 -15.03 20.82 14.14
CA PHE A 196 -13.97 21.79 13.91
C PHE A 196 -14.44 23.25 13.92
N ARG A 197 -15.74 23.48 14.15
CA ARG A 197 -16.36 24.81 14.20
C ARG A 197 -16.12 25.65 12.94
N ILE A 198 -16.08 24.99 11.79
CA ILE A 198 -15.86 25.61 10.49
C ILE A 198 -17.21 25.96 9.86
N THR A 199 -17.32 27.11 9.22
CA THR A 199 -18.54 27.50 8.49
C THR A 199 -18.68 26.72 7.18
N ALA A 200 -19.91 26.63 6.67
CA ALA A 200 -20.15 25.98 5.38
C ALA A 200 -19.42 26.67 4.21
N ALA A 201 -19.19 27.99 4.30
CA ALA A 201 -18.43 28.73 3.29
C ALA A 201 -16.96 28.33 3.29
N LYS A 202 -16.35 28.28 4.48
CA LYS A 202 -14.93 27.95 4.64
C LYS A 202 -14.65 26.49 4.31
N LEU A 203 -15.56 25.58 4.65
CA LEU A 203 -15.43 24.15 4.30
C LEU A 203 -15.37 23.89 2.78
N ARG A 204 -15.90 24.80 1.94
CA ARG A 204 -15.81 24.67 0.48
C ARG A 204 -14.42 24.96 -0.09
N GLU A 205 -13.49 25.48 0.72
CA GLU A 205 -12.10 25.70 0.29
C GLU A 205 -11.28 24.41 0.25
N ILE A 206 -11.76 23.33 0.88
CA ILE A 206 -11.15 22.00 0.79
C ILE A 206 -12.00 21.08 -0.11
N PRO A 207 -11.41 20.03 -0.72
CA PRO A 207 -12.17 19.11 -1.55
C PRO A 207 -13.31 18.42 -0.79
N ILE A 208 -14.54 18.56 -1.32
CA ILE A 208 -15.73 17.87 -0.81
C ILE A 208 -16.03 16.68 -1.71
N MET A 209 -15.89 15.49 -1.14
CA MET A 209 -16.17 14.23 -1.79
C MET A 209 -17.65 13.88 -1.68
N ARG A 210 -18.25 13.33 -2.74
CA ARG A 210 -19.51 12.60 -2.64
C ARG A 210 -19.24 11.10 -2.52
N SER A 211 -19.84 10.45 -1.53
CA SER A 211 -19.70 9.00 -1.43
C SER A 211 -20.23 8.28 -2.68
N ILE A 212 -19.67 7.11 -2.94
CA ILE A 212 -20.12 6.17 -3.96
C ILE A 212 -21.04 5.16 -3.25
N TYR A 213 -21.98 4.55 -3.98
CA TYR A 213 -22.80 3.48 -3.42
C TYR A 213 -21.98 2.19 -3.34
N GLY A 214 -22.18 1.42 -2.26
CA GLY A 214 -21.47 0.16 -2.09
C GLY A 214 -21.58 -0.40 -0.69
N VAL A 215 -21.00 -1.58 -0.54
CA VAL A 215 -20.68 -2.19 0.76
C VAL A 215 -19.20 -1.92 1.01
N TYR A 216 -18.92 -1.38 2.19
CA TYR A 216 -17.57 -1.07 2.64
C TYR A 216 -17.25 -1.97 3.84
N ASP A 217 -16.00 -2.41 3.96
CA ASP A 217 -15.59 -3.31 5.03
C ASP A 217 -14.14 -3.00 5.43
N VAL A 218 -14.01 -2.04 6.33
CA VAL A 218 -12.72 -1.71 6.95
C VAL A 218 -12.88 -1.84 8.44
N SER A 219 -12.55 -3.04 8.93
CA SER A 219 -12.81 -3.52 10.30
C SER A 219 -14.26 -3.91 10.59
N HIS A 220 -15.24 -3.37 9.86
CA HIS A 220 -16.65 -3.68 10.02
C HIS A 220 -17.42 -3.38 8.73
N GLU A 221 -18.45 -4.17 8.45
CA GLU A 221 -19.29 -4.02 7.26
C GLU A 221 -20.24 -2.83 7.39
N LEU A 222 -20.25 -1.98 6.36
CA LEU A 222 -21.11 -0.80 6.24
C LEU A 222 -21.72 -0.75 4.84
N SER A 223 -23.04 -0.96 4.74
CA SER A 223 -23.79 -0.73 3.50
C SER A 223 -24.27 0.71 3.41
N ARG A 224 -23.96 1.40 2.30
CA ARG A 224 -24.36 2.80 2.08
C ARG A 224 -25.27 2.92 0.87
N ARG A 225 -26.56 3.17 1.15
CA ARG A 225 -27.63 3.40 0.16
C ARG A 225 -27.90 4.87 -0.14
N ARG A 226 -27.23 5.79 0.53
CA ARG A 226 -27.35 7.25 0.33
C ARG A 226 -25.99 7.86 0.04
N ARG A 227 -25.96 8.89 -0.81
CA ARG A 227 -24.74 9.65 -1.09
C ARG A 227 -24.49 10.69 -0.01
N LEU A 228 -23.40 10.54 0.73
CA LEU A 228 -22.95 11.46 1.76
C LEU A 228 -22.03 12.53 1.16
N LYS A 229 -22.04 13.73 1.74
CA LYS A 229 -20.98 14.73 1.52
C LYS A 229 -19.90 14.49 2.57
N LEU A 230 -18.72 14.14 2.10
CA LEU A 230 -17.60 13.72 2.93
C LEU A 230 -16.42 14.68 2.74
N VAL A 231 -15.63 14.85 3.78
CA VAL A 231 -14.38 15.61 3.77
C VAL A 231 -13.28 14.82 4.48
N SER A 232 -12.02 15.04 4.11
CA SER A 232 -10.89 14.50 4.87
C SER A 232 -10.87 15.11 6.27
N VAL A 233 -10.72 14.26 7.28
CA VAL A 233 -10.55 14.68 8.68
C VAL A 233 -9.32 15.57 8.81
N ARG A 234 -8.19 15.17 8.20
CA ARG A 234 -6.94 15.94 8.22
C ARG A 234 -7.12 17.32 7.60
N ALA A 235 -7.67 17.40 6.38
CA ALA A 235 -7.88 18.68 5.70
C ALA A 235 -8.83 19.60 6.48
N ALA A 236 -9.90 19.04 7.08
CA ALA A 236 -10.80 19.81 7.94
C ALA A 236 -10.08 20.32 9.19
N LYS A 237 -9.25 19.49 9.83
CA LYS A 237 -8.45 19.91 10.99
C LYS A 237 -7.45 21.02 10.62
N GLU A 238 -6.69 20.86 9.54
CA GLU A 238 -5.75 21.88 9.04
C GLU A 238 -6.46 23.21 8.78
N LEU A 239 -7.61 23.17 8.08
CA LEU A 239 -8.43 24.35 7.82
C LEU A 239 -8.92 25.02 9.12
N SER A 240 -9.31 24.22 10.13
CA SER A 240 -9.76 24.73 11.42
C SER A 240 -8.67 25.49 12.16
N LEU A 241 -7.41 25.05 12.07
CA LEU A 241 -6.28 25.70 12.72
C LEU A 241 -6.01 27.06 12.07
N THR A 242 -6.07 27.13 10.74
CA THR A 242 -5.91 28.39 10.00
C THR A 242 -7.01 29.40 10.33
N VAL A 243 -8.25 28.94 10.49
CA VAL A 243 -9.39 29.81 10.84
C VAL A 243 -9.33 30.30 12.28
N ASN A 244 -8.95 29.43 13.22
CA ASN A 244 -8.97 29.72 14.65
C ASN A 244 -7.65 30.31 15.17
N ALA A 245 -6.61 30.44 14.34
CA ALA A 245 -5.32 31.02 14.71
C ALA A 245 -5.40 32.46 15.27
N GLY A 246 -6.54 33.16 15.09
CA GLY A 246 -6.81 34.49 15.64
C GLY A 246 -7.82 34.54 16.79
N SER A 247 -8.35 33.41 17.24
CA SER A 247 -9.36 33.34 18.32
C SER A 247 -8.79 32.64 19.55
N ALA A 248 -8.99 33.22 20.75
CA ALA A 248 -8.64 32.56 22.01
C ALA A 248 -9.26 31.15 22.07
N PRO A 249 -8.60 30.15 22.67
CA PRO A 249 -9.15 28.83 22.86
C PRO A 249 -10.41 28.96 23.72
N SER A 250 -11.58 29.06 23.07
CA SER A 250 -12.84 29.08 23.78
C SER A 250 -12.94 27.78 24.58
N ASN A 251 -13.00 27.92 25.91
CA ASN A 251 -13.14 26.82 26.85
C ASN A 251 -14.10 25.78 26.29
N MET A 252 -13.58 24.60 25.94
CA MET A 252 -14.42 23.46 25.59
C MET A 252 -15.24 23.15 26.85
N ARG A 253 -16.47 23.66 26.90
CA ARG A 253 -17.45 23.19 27.87
C ARG A 253 -17.50 21.68 27.71
N SER A 254 -17.20 20.96 28.78
CA SER A 254 -17.29 19.50 28.90
C SER A 254 -18.64 19.05 28.37
N ASN A 255 -18.67 18.66 27.10
CA ASN A 255 -19.85 18.15 26.44
C ASN A 255 -19.53 16.68 26.20
N ALA A 256 -20.24 15.77 26.85
CA ALA A 256 -19.96 14.32 26.80
C ALA A 256 -19.86 13.80 25.35
N HIS A 257 -20.57 14.41 24.41
CA HIS A 257 -20.49 14.12 22.97
C HIS A 257 -19.11 14.36 22.33
N LEU A 258 -18.31 15.31 22.83
CA LEU A 258 -16.98 15.61 22.30
C LEU A 258 -15.95 14.55 22.69
N ILE A 259 -16.18 13.80 23.77
CA ILE A 259 -15.33 12.67 24.18
C ILE A 259 -15.33 11.60 23.07
N HIS A 260 -16.48 11.31 22.49
CA HIS A 260 -16.61 10.36 21.38
C HIS A 260 -15.96 10.85 20.08
N LEU A 261 -15.73 12.16 19.94
CA LEU A 261 -15.14 12.80 18.75
C LEU A 261 -13.65 13.14 18.93
N ALA A 262 -13.08 12.80 20.09
CA ALA A 262 -11.69 13.11 20.43
C ALA A 262 -10.70 12.57 19.41
N HIS A 263 -11.00 11.44 18.76
CA HIS A 263 -10.14 10.85 17.72
C HIS A 263 -10.01 11.74 16.47
N PHE A 264 -11.08 12.45 16.07
CA PHE A 264 -11.00 13.42 14.98
C PHE A 264 -10.21 14.66 15.38
N LEU A 265 -10.45 15.18 16.59
CA LEU A 265 -9.75 16.36 17.10
C LEU A 265 -8.26 16.10 17.30
N ASN A 266 -7.91 14.88 17.72
CA ASN A 266 -6.54 14.43 17.95
C ASN A 266 -5.88 13.79 16.73
N ALA A 267 -6.52 13.83 15.55
CA ALA A 267 -5.95 13.28 14.31
C ALA A 267 -4.56 13.89 14.04
N PRO A 268 -3.49 13.10 13.86
CA PRO A 268 -2.15 13.63 13.61
C PRO A 268 -2.09 14.40 12.29
N LEU A 269 -1.34 15.49 12.20
CA LEU A 269 -1.23 16.24 10.93
C LEU A 269 0.00 15.89 10.10
N ALA A 270 0.96 15.21 10.70
CA ALA A 270 2.16 14.71 10.04
C ALA A 270 2.53 13.35 10.64
N PRO A 271 3.25 12.49 9.90
CA PRO A 271 3.84 11.29 10.46
C PRO A 271 4.71 11.65 11.66
N GLU A 272 4.54 10.97 12.79
CA GLU A 272 5.49 11.08 13.90
C GLU A 272 6.84 10.56 13.41
N GLY A 273 7.93 11.29 13.70
CA GLY A 273 9.28 10.92 13.27
C GLY A 273 9.55 9.46 13.61
N GLN A 274 9.91 8.66 12.60
CA GLN A 274 10.22 7.25 12.78
C GLN A 274 11.42 7.14 13.73
N ASN A 275 11.19 6.69 14.97
CA ASN A 275 12.31 6.21 15.78
C ASN A 275 12.86 4.97 15.07
N ASN A 276 14.08 5.10 14.55
CA ASN A 276 14.84 4.11 13.78
C ASN A 276 15.24 2.86 14.60
N GLY A 277 14.29 2.25 15.30
CA GLY A 277 14.44 0.93 15.89
C GLY A 277 14.11 -0.13 14.84
N SER A 278 15.13 -0.84 14.34
CA SER A 278 14.93 -2.08 13.59
C SER A 278 14.21 -3.08 14.49
N GLY A 279 12.96 -3.43 14.15
CA GLY A 279 12.12 -4.36 14.91
C GLY A 279 10.77 -3.74 15.26
N VAL A 280 9.73 -4.17 14.53
CA VAL A 280 8.32 -3.80 14.73
C VAL A 280 8.14 -2.28 14.85
N THR A 281 8.08 -1.62 13.69
CA THR A 281 7.82 -0.18 13.56
C THR A 281 6.91 0.32 14.68
N SER A 282 7.42 1.22 15.52
CA SER A 282 6.65 1.96 16.53
C SER A 282 5.51 2.66 15.80
N ARG A 283 4.38 1.99 15.82
CA ARG A 283 3.28 2.20 14.89
C ARG A 283 2.26 3.03 15.67
N ILE A 284 2.19 4.33 15.33
CA ILE A 284 1.24 5.41 15.68
C ILE A 284 0.26 5.08 16.82
N ARG A 285 0.12 5.94 17.84
CA ARG A 285 -0.96 5.79 18.87
C ARG A 285 -2.32 5.62 18.19
N TYR A 286 -2.75 4.37 18.06
CA TYR A 286 -3.85 3.99 17.19
C TYR A 286 -5.21 4.29 17.81
N CYS A 287 -6.14 4.79 17.00
CA CYS A 287 -7.53 4.89 17.37
C CYS A 287 -8.16 3.50 17.41
N THR A 288 -8.79 3.14 18.53
CA THR A 288 -9.56 1.88 18.68
C THR A 288 -11.02 2.03 18.25
N LEU A 289 -11.46 3.26 17.95
CA LEU A 289 -12.83 3.54 17.52
C LEU A 289 -13.02 3.20 16.05
N THR A 290 -14.24 2.79 15.72
CA THR A 290 -14.66 2.46 14.36
C THR A 290 -14.87 3.73 13.54
N ASP A 291 -14.21 3.83 12.39
CA ASP A 291 -14.48 4.86 11.39
C ASP A 291 -15.90 4.69 10.81
N GLU A 292 -16.82 5.61 11.08
CA GLU A 292 -18.19 5.52 10.57
C GLU A 292 -18.27 5.62 9.03
N CYS A 293 -17.22 6.11 8.37
CA CYS A 293 -17.13 6.19 6.91
C CYS A 293 -15.99 5.31 6.37
N CYS A 294 -15.70 4.21 7.06
CA CYS A 294 -14.57 3.34 6.75
C CYS A 294 -14.58 2.90 5.29
N GLY A 295 -13.42 2.99 4.64
CA GLY A 295 -13.22 2.59 3.24
C GLY A 295 -13.88 3.49 2.19
N MET A 296 -14.76 4.42 2.59
CA MET A 296 -15.50 5.28 1.67
C MET A 296 -14.65 6.33 0.97
N GLY A 297 -13.43 6.57 1.46
CA GLY A 297 -12.48 7.55 0.93
C GLY A 297 -11.30 6.97 0.15
N SER A 298 -11.22 5.65 -0.07
CA SER A 298 -10.07 5.06 -0.78
C SER A 298 -10.45 3.96 -1.77
N ILE A 299 -9.54 3.71 -2.69
CA ILE A 299 -9.64 2.71 -3.75
C ILE A 299 -8.33 1.92 -3.85
N CYS A 300 -8.39 0.66 -4.30
CA CYS A 300 -7.20 -0.09 -4.67
C CYS A 300 -6.42 0.66 -5.76
N PHE A 301 -5.11 0.81 -5.56
CA PHE A 301 -4.28 1.63 -6.45
C PHE A 301 -2.92 0.95 -6.71
N PRO A 302 -2.62 0.59 -7.96
CA PRO A 302 -1.36 -0.07 -8.30
C PRO A 302 -0.18 0.88 -8.24
N SER A 303 1.03 0.36 -8.04
CA SER A 303 2.30 1.06 -8.26
C SER A 303 2.84 0.72 -9.64
N LEU A 304 3.27 1.73 -10.41
CA LEU A 304 3.96 1.56 -11.67
C LEU A 304 5.47 1.76 -11.45
N GLN A 305 6.22 0.68 -11.60
CA GLN A 305 7.66 0.67 -11.40
C GLN A 305 8.40 1.32 -12.59
N PRO A 306 9.70 1.67 -12.45
CA PRO A 306 10.47 2.32 -13.53
C PRO A 306 10.56 1.50 -14.82
N ASP A 307 10.51 0.17 -14.72
CA ASP A 307 10.48 -0.79 -15.83
C ASP A 307 9.08 -0.97 -16.44
N ASN A 308 8.11 -0.14 -16.03
CA ASN A 308 6.69 -0.22 -16.37
C ASN A 308 5.98 -1.49 -15.88
N THR A 309 6.59 -2.24 -14.95
CA THR A 309 5.87 -3.33 -14.29
C THR A 309 4.85 -2.78 -13.30
N VAL A 310 3.66 -3.39 -13.29
CA VAL A 310 2.57 -3.00 -12.41
C VAL A 310 2.55 -3.89 -11.19
N GLU A 311 2.70 -3.28 -10.03
CA GLU A 311 2.56 -3.95 -8.75
C GLU A 311 1.28 -3.54 -8.05
N ARG A 312 0.70 -4.45 -7.28
CA ARG A 312 -0.57 -4.23 -6.58
C ARG A 312 -0.50 -4.59 -5.09
N GLY A 313 0.70 -4.83 -4.57
CA GLY A 313 0.94 -5.31 -3.21
C GLY A 313 0.71 -6.83 -3.04
N LEU A 314 1.59 -7.48 -2.30
CA LEU A 314 1.54 -8.90 -1.93
C LEU A 314 1.49 -9.06 -0.41
N TRP A 315 0.68 -10.00 0.06
CA TRP A 315 0.58 -10.38 1.47
C TRP A 315 1.13 -11.79 1.67
N CYS A 316 1.72 -12.05 2.84
CA CYS A 316 2.32 -13.34 3.15
C CYS A 316 1.31 -14.33 3.75
N ARG A 317 1.15 -15.49 3.11
CA ARG A 317 0.36 -16.62 3.63
C ARG A 317 0.89 -17.12 4.98
N GLY A 318 2.21 -17.05 5.18
CA GLY A 318 2.86 -17.37 6.45
C GLY A 318 2.39 -16.45 7.58
N CYS A 319 2.46 -15.13 7.38
CA CYS A 319 1.92 -14.16 8.34
C CYS A 319 0.42 -14.34 8.58
N PHE A 320 -0.35 -14.62 7.54
CA PHE A 320 -1.77 -14.88 7.66
C PHE A 320 -2.07 -16.10 8.53
N ARG A 321 -1.42 -17.25 8.26
CA ARG A 321 -1.58 -18.46 9.06
C ARG A 321 -1.18 -18.26 10.52
N ALA A 322 -0.05 -17.62 10.78
CA ALA A 322 0.40 -17.32 12.14
C ALA A 322 -0.60 -16.44 12.89
N SER A 323 -1.16 -15.43 12.21
CA SER A 323 -2.20 -14.55 12.77
C SER A 323 -3.50 -15.31 13.07
N GLU A 324 -3.92 -16.23 12.21
CA GLU A 324 -5.15 -17.03 12.42
C GLU A 324 -4.97 -18.06 13.55
N GLN A 325 -3.83 -18.76 13.58
CA GLN A 325 -3.50 -19.69 14.67
C GLN A 325 -3.50 -18.98 16.03
N TYR A 326 -3.01 -17.74 16.09
CA TYR A 326 -3.09 -16.94 17.30
C TYR A 326 -4.55 -16.56 17.63
N ARG A 327 -5.33 -16.09 16.64
CA ARG A 327 -6.73 -15.67 16.84
C ARG A 327 -7.59 -16.77 17.47
N PHE A 328 -7.30 -18.04 17.16
CA PHE A 328 -8.07 -19.19 17.63
C PHE A 328 -7.38 -20.01 18.74
N SER A 329 -6.17 -19.65 19.17
CA SER A 329 -5.53 -20.31 20.32
C SER A 329 -5.90 -19.63 21.63
N SER A 330 -6.19 -20.42 22.67
CA SER A 330 -6.27 -19.90 24.04
C SER A 330 -4.88 -19.41 24.44
N PRO A 331 -4.74 -18.27 25.14
CA PRO A 331 -3.43 -17.78 25.57
C PRO A 331 -2.80 -18.78 26.54
N THR A 332 -1.98 -19.70 26.03
CA THR A 332 -1.15 -20.57 26.85
C THR A 332 0.02 -19.74 27.41
N ALA A 333 0.44 -20.07 28.63
CA ALA A 333 1.53 -19.42 29.37
C ALA A 333 2.91 -19.48 28.66
N ASP A 334 3.00 -20.10 27.49
CA ASP A 334 4.24 -20.29 26.73
C ASP A 334 4.57 -19.10 25.79
N LEU A 335 3.63 -18.17 25.62
CA LEU A 335 3.84 -16.94 24.83
C LEU A 335 4.59 -15.83 25.60
N THR A 336 4.73 -15.96 26.92
CA THR A 336 5.43 -14.96 27.78
C THR A 336 6.96 -15.11 27.76
N THR A 337 7.52 -16.26 27.35
CA THR A 337 8.97 -16.52 27.39
C THR A 337 9.75 -15.88 26.23
N ARG A 338 9.08 -15.38 25.18
CA ARG A 338 9.75 -14.75 24.02
C ARG A 338 9.86 -13.23 24.06
N ASN A 339 9.30 -12.54 25.05
CA ASN A 339 9.43 -11.08 25.21
C ASN A 339 9.12 -10.24 23.95
N VAL A 340 8.28 -10.76 23.05
CA VAL A 340 7.71 -10.04 21.91
C VAL A 340 6.29 -9.69 22.32
N TYR A 341 5.87 -8.43 22.26
CA TYR A 341 4.44 -8.08 22.36
C TYR A 341 3.72 -8.64 21.10
N PRO A 342 3.21 -9.88 21.10
CA PRO A 342 3.11 -10.68 19.87
C PRO A 342 1.85 -10.33 19.08
N LEU A 343 0.77 -9.95 19.75
CA LEU A 343 -0.54 -9.79 19.13
C LEU A 343 -0.54 -8.68 18.05
N ARG A 344 0.00 -7.51 18.38
CA ARG A 344 -0.01 -6.36 17.47
C ARG A 344 1.03 -6.46 16.38
N ALA A 345 2.18 -7.09 16.66
CA ALA A 345 3.21 -7.37 15.68
C ALA A 345 2.76 -8.43 14.65
N LEU A 346 2.12 -9.52 15.11
CA LEU A 346 1.56 -10.57 14.25
C LEU A 346 0.38 -10.07 13.42
N ILE A 347 -0.58 -9.36 14.04
CA ILE A 347 -1.69 -8.74 13.29
C ILE A 347 -1.16 -7.69 12.30
N GLY A 348 -0.25 -6.81 12.75
CA GLY A 348 0.29 -5.74 11.92
C GLY A 348 1.10 -6.23 10.72
N THR A 349 1.81 -7.35 10.84
CA THR A 349 2.58 -7.96 9.74
C THR A 349 1.68 -8.71 8.75
N ASN A 350 0.62 -9.36 9.23
CA ASN A 350 -0.43 -9.95 8.39
C ASN A 350 -1.19 -8.91 7.56
N LEU A 351 -1.38 -7.70 8.08
CA LEU A 351 -2.04 -6.61 7.33
C LEU A 351 -1.11 -5.87 6.36
N CYS A 352 0.19 -6.18 6.38
CA CYS A 352 1.19 -5.48 5.57
C CYS A 352 1.24 -6.03 4.14
N ALA A 353 0.94 -5.18 3.17
CA ALA A 353 1.24 -5.42 1.77
C ALA A 353 2.73 -5.12 1.51
N ARG A 354 3.30 -5.72 0.47
CA ARG A 354 4.70 -5.54 0.06
C ARG A 354 4.82 -5.47 -1.45
N SER A 355 5.81 -4.74 -1.97
CA SER A 355 6.26 -4.90 -3.37
C SER A 355 6.80 -6.32 -3.59
N LYS A 356 7.06 -6.72 -4.84
CA LYS A 356 7.64 -8.06 -5.09
C LYS A 356 9.00 -8.22 -4.39
N THR A 357 9.84 -7.20 -4.48
CA THR A 357 11.18 -7.20 -3.87
C THR A 357 11.09 -7.25 -2.34
N GLN A 358 10.25 -6.41 -1.73
CA GLN A 358 9.99 -6.44 -0.28
C GLN A 358 9.39 -7.76 0.18
N PHE A 359 8.55 -8.39 -0.65
CA PHE A 359 7.93 -9.68 -0.34
C PHE A 359 8.97 -10.80 -0.31
N LEU A 360 9.81 -10.89 -1.33
CA LEU A 360 10.89 -11.89 -1.42
C LEU A 360 11.89 -11.74 -0.27
N GLU A 361 12.19 -10.51 0.13
CA GLU A 361 13.05 -10.26 1.29
C GLU A 361 12.38 -10.65 2.61
N HIS A 362 11.08 -10.37 2.74
CA HIS A 362 10.31 -10.71 3.93
C HIS A 362 10.22 -12.23 4.16
N ILE A 363 9.99 -13.04 3.13
CA ILE A 363 9.80 -14.49 3.28
C ILE A 363 11.07 -15.24 3.72
N LYS A 364 12.25 -14.62 3.61
CA LYS A 364 13.52 -15.16 4.14
C LYS A 364 13.55 -15.15 5.67
N HIS A 365 12.80 -14.24 6.28
CA HIS A 365 12.83 -13.96 7.73
C HIS A 365 11.46 -14.18 8.41
N CYS A 366 10.48 -14.74 7.68
CA CYS A 366 9.14 -14.99 8.20
C CYS A 366 9.00 -16.46 8.59
N ASP A 367 8.94 -16.77 9.89
CA ASP A 367 8.79 -18.13 10.42
C ASP A 367 7.67 -18.92 9.71
N GLY A 368 6.46 -18.34 9.64
CA GLY A 368 5.32 -18.98 8.98
C GLY A 368 5.53 -19.17 7.46
N SER A 369 6.35 -18.35 6.82
CA SER A 369 6.71 -18.54 5.42
C SER A 369 7.80 -19.60 5.24
N LEU A 370 8.75 -19.68 6.17
CA LEU A 370 9.82 -20.67 6.16
C LEU A 370 9.25 -22.09 6.34
N GLU A 371 8.26 -22.25 7.21
CA GLU A 371 7.51 -23.50 7.36
C GLU A 371 6.82 -23.91 6.05
N LEU A 372 6.13 -22.96 5.40
CA LEU A 372 5.50 -23.22 4.10
C LEU A 372 6.52 -23.59 3.01
N GLN A 373 7.66 -22.92 2.96
CA GLN A 373 8.74 -23.24 2.02
C GLN A 373 9.28 -24.66 2.24
N ALA A 374 9.46 -25.09 3.50
CA ALA A 374 9.89 -26.44 3.81
C ALA A 374 8.90 -27.49 3.28
N ASN A 375 7.59 -27.22 3.40
CA ASN A 375 6.55 -28.09 2.86
C ASN A 375 6.55 -28.13 1.32
N LEU A 376 6.79 -26.99 0.65
CA LEU A 376 6.92 -26.94 -0.81
C LEU A 376 8.12 -27.75 -1.31
N ARG A 377 9.27 -27.65 -0.63
CA ARG A 377 10.47 -28.44 -0.98
C ARG A 377 10.24 -29.93 -0.81
N LYS A 378 9.58 -30.36 0.27
CA LYS A 378 9.20 -31.77 0.49
C LYS A 378 8.24 -32.27 -0.59
N GLY A 379 7.27 -31.45 -0.99
CA GLY A 379 6.31 -31.81 -2.04
C GLY A 379 6.89 -31.89 -3.46
N LEU A 380 8.08 -31.33 -3.71
CA LEU A 380 8.81 -31.48 -4.97
C LEU A 380 9.77 -32.67 -5.00
N GLN A 381 10.09 -33.23 -3.83
CA GLN A 381 10.97 -34.40 -3.67
C GLN A 381 10.19 -35.73 -3.70
N ASN A 382 8.87 -35.67 -3.56
CA ASN A 382 7.92 -36.78 -3.69
C ASN A 382 7.17 -36.66 -5.02
#